data_AF-A0A8T3Z7M1-F1
#
_entry.id   AF-A0A8T3Z7M1-F1
#
_cell.length_a   1.000
_cell.length_b   1.000
_cell.length_c   1.000
_cell.angle_alpha   90.00
_cell.angle_beta   90.00
_cell.angle_gamma   90.00
#
_symmetry.space_group_name_H-M   'P 1'
#
loop_
_entity.id
_entity.type
_entity.pdbx_description
1 polymer ?
#
loop_
_entity_poly.entity_id
_entity_poly.type
_entity_poly.pdbx_seq_one_letter_code
_entity_poly.pdbx_strand_id
1 'polypeptide(L)'
;MTKLNEGLKHKHSGLLGMTNSWRFAAFILALTVVSVSLVLFVYAGNITSASVTPATLTAGATSTATVAFTTASEIPANGTIQVTFPTGYNVSAVAIGSGSCTGMTGTFNTTRDISPRIVTIARQSNGETTAAGAQTCTITNIQNPQVSGTTGTYTLITTDGSLTSIDNGTASGTAITAGALTVTNVEPASLVAGASSTVTVTFTTTNPIPATGNINVTFPSGFTVSGAGT
;
A
#
# COMPACT_ATOMS: atom_id res chain seq x y z
N MET A 1 -63.54 -35.19 100.27
CA MET A 1 -64.67 -35.14 99.34
C MET A 1 -64.06 -35.05 97.94
N THR A 2 -64.10 -36.03 97.03
CA THR A 2 -64.97 -37.18 96.84
C THR A 2 -64.36 -38.06 95.73
N LYS A 3 -64.39 -39.40 95.93
CA LYS A 3 -64.25 -40.52 94.96
C LYS A 3 -62.84 -40.90 94.45
N LEU A 4 -62.37 -42.11 94.80
CA LEU A 4 -62.44 -43.41 94.06
C LEU A 4 -61.27 -43.54 93.08
N ASN A 5 -60.65 -44.67 92.79
CA ASN A 5 -60.45 -45.99 93.39
C ASN A 5 -59.53 -46.68 92.36
N GLU A 6 -58.49 -47.37 92.82
CA GLU A 6 -57.87 -48.58 92.25
C GLU A 6 -57.70 -48.74 90.71
N GLY A 7 -56.50 -49.12 90.25
CA GLY A 7 -56.42 -49.93 89.02
C GLY A 7 -55.14 -49.94 88.20
N LEU A 8 -54.20 -50.77 88.63
CA LEU A 8 -53.45 -51.73 87.78
C LEU A 8 -52.72 -51.26 86.48
N LYS A 9 -51.38 -51.31 86.62
CA LYS A 9 -50.42 -52.17 85.89
C LYS A 9 -50.17 -52.04 84.37
N HIS A 10 -48.87 -51.82 84.13
CA HIS A 10 -47.96 -52.38 83.11
C HIS A 10 -47.76 -51.69 81.74
N LYS A 11 -46.49 -51.32 81.55
CA LYS A 11 -45.70 -51.16 80.31
C LYS A 11 -46.35 -51.72 79.05
N HIS A 12 -46.30 -50.96 77.95
CA HIS A 12 -45.77 -51.36 76.63
C HIS A 12 -46.01 -50.21 75.63
N SER A 13 -44.99 -49.80 74.89
CA SER A 13 -44.88 -50.03 73.43
C SER A 13 -45.37 -48.86 72.56
N GLY A 14 -44.41 -48.22 71.88
CA GLY A 14 -44.55 -47.80 70.48
C GLY A 14 -45.28 -46.48 70.21
N LEU A 15 -44.53 -45.53 69.66
CA LEU A 15 -44.58 -45.17 68.23
C LEU A 15 -44.55 -43.63 67.98
N LEU A 16 -43.64 -43.25 67.07
CA LEU A 16 -43.62 -42.02 66.25
C LEU A 16 -43.23 -40.68 66.91
N GLY A 17 -42.14 -40.08 66.41
CA GLY A 17 -41.94 -38.62 66.53
C GLY A 17 -40.50 -38.12 66.50
N MET A 18 -39.87 -38.12 65.31
CA MET A 18 -38.86 -37.14 64.83
C MET A 18 -37.82 -36.55 65.80
N THR A 19 -36.52 -36.85 65.59
CA THR A 19 -35.44 -35.88 65.88
C THR A 19 -34.34 -35.93 64.82
N ASN A 20 -34.39 -34.92 63.94
CA ASN A 20 -33.39 -34.30 63.08
C ASN A 20 -31.96 -34.89 63.04
N SER A 21 -31.60 -35.40 61.86
CA SER A 21 -30.21 -35.58 61.41
C SER A 21 -29.75 -34.30 60.69
N TRP A 22 -28.83 -33.53 61.29
CA TRP A 22 -28.16 -32.42 60.60
C TRP A 22 -27.08 -32.98 59.66
N ARG A 23 -27.33 -32.89 58.34
CA ARG A 23 -26.29 -33.07 57.33
C ARG A 23 -25.77 -31.68 56.96
N PHE A 24 -24.53 -31.37 57.31
CA PHE A 24 -23.81 -30.20 56.77
C PHE A 24 -23.61 -30.42 55.26
N ALA A 25 -24.39 -29.71 54.44
CA ALA A 25 -24.13 -29.63 53.01
C ALA A 25 -23.03 -28.59 52.80
N ALA A 26 -21.82 -29.05 52.44
CA ALA A 26 -20.75 -28.18 51.98
C ALA A 26 -21.12 -27.63 50.59
N PHE A 27 -21.46 -26.35 50.52
CA PHE A 27 -21.66 -25.64 49.26
C PHE A 27 -20.28 -25.26 48.70
N ILE A 28 -19.81 -25.99 47.70
CA ILE A 28 -18.62 -25.62 46.93
C ILE A 28 -19.07 -24.59 45.89
N LEU A 29 -18.64 -23.33 46.07
CA LEU A 29 -18.83 -22.26 45.08
C LEU A 29 -17.82 -22.48 43.95
N ALA A 30 -18.26 -23.00 42.81
CA ALA A 30 -17.44 -23.08 41.61
C ALA A 30 -17.29 -21.67 41.02
N LEU A 31 -16.11 -21.07 41.18
CA LEU A 31 -15.75 -19.80 40.54
C LEU A 31 -15.39 -20.07 39.07
N THR A 32 -16.27 -19.74 38.15
CA THR A 32 -15.94 -19.72 36.72
C THR A 32 -15.10 -18.49 36.41
N VAL A 33 -13.80 -18.70 36.14
CA VAL A 33 -12.95 -17.65 35.60
C VAL A 33 -13.37 -17.43 34.14
N VAL A 34 -14.08 -16.34 33.87
CA VAL A 34 -14.35 -15.90 32.50
C VAL A 34 -13.12 -15.14 32.02
N SER A 35 -12.27 -15.81 31.25
CA SER A 35 -11.14 -15.17 30.59
C SER A 35 -11.66 -14.24 29.51
N VAL A 36 -11.69 -12.94 29.79
CA VAL A 36 -11.94 -11.92 28.77
C VAL A 36 -10.65 -11.82 27.93
N SER A 37 -10.68 -12.37 26.71
CA SER A 37 -9.61 -12.18 25.75
C SER A 37 -9.76 -10.78 25.14
N LEU A 38 -8.97 -9.82 25.61
CA LEU A 38 -8.88 -8.51 24.97
C LEU A 38 -8.18 -8.69 23.62
N VAL A 39 -8.93 -8.63 22.53
CA VAL A 39 -8.36 -8.53 21.18
C VAL A 39 -7.91 -7.08 21.02
N LEU A 40 -6.62 -6.83 21.20
CA LEU A 40 -6.02 -5.54 20.86
C LEU A 40 -5.88 -5.48 19.34
N PHE A 41 -6.63 -4.60 18.69
CA PHE A 41 -6.37 -4.28 17.29
C PHE A 41 -5.18 -3.32 17.23
N VAL A 42 -4.04 -3.82 16.75
CA VAL A 42 -2.92 -2.95 16.40
C VAL A 42 -3.17 -2.46 14.98
N TYR A 43 -3.40 -1.16 14.84
CA TYR A 43 -3.48 -0.51 13.54
C TYR A 43 -2.09 0.03 13.18
N ALA A 44 -1.75 -0.01 11.91
CA ALA A 44 -0.60 0.73 11.41
C ALA A 44 -0.79 2.23 11.69
N GLY A 45 0.29 2.91 12.04
CA GLY A 45 0.34 4.36 12.12
C GLY A 45 0.25 5.02 10.74
N ASN A 46 0.27 6.35 10.74
CA ASN A 46 0.09 7.11 9.51
C ASN A 46 1.43 7.56 8.95
N ILE A 47 1.61 7.36 7.64
CA ILE A 47 2.62 8.08 6.86
C ILE A 47 2.02 9.42 6.40
N THR A 48 2.72 10.51 6.71
CA THR A 48 2.34 11.87 6.30
C THR A 48 3.39 12.48 5.36
N SER A 49 3.05 13.57 4.67
CA SER A 49 3.94 14.30 3.75
C SER A 49 4.59 13.40 2.68
N ALA A 50 3.89 12.34 2.27
CA ALA A 50 4.41 11.39 1.30
C ALA A 50 4.45 12.00 -0.11
N SER A 51 5.59 11.85 -0.78
CA SER A 51 5.80 12.23 -2.17
C SER A 51 6.68 11.21 -2.88
N VAL A 52 6.42 10.98 -4.17
CA VAL A 52 7.26 10.18 -5.05
C VAL A 52 7.52 11.01 -6.30
N THR A 53 8.77 11.40 -6.51
CA THR A 53 9.18 12.29 -7.62
C THR A 53 10.20 11.59 -8.51
N PRO A 54 9.83 11.20 -9.74
CA PRO A 54 10.78 10.77 -10.77
C PRO A 54 11.76 11.89 -11.14
N ALA A 55 13.03 11.55 -11.37
CA ALA A 55 14.06 12.51 -11.76
C ALA A 55 13.83 13.10 -13.17
N THR A 56 13.11 12.38 -14.03
CA THR A 56 12.56 12.93 -15.28
C THR A 56 11.08 12.60 -15.36
N LEU A 57 10.30 13.52 -15.93
CA LEU A 57 8.86 13.38 -16.14
C LEU A 57 8.53 12.95 -17.57
N THR A 58 9.53 12.66 -18.41
CA THR A 58 9.29 12.24 -19.79
C THR A 58 8.67 10.85 -19.84
N ALA A 59 7.58 10.72 -20.61
CA ALA A 59 6.92 9.44 -20.85
C ALA A 59 7.93 8.39 -21.35
N GLY A 60 7.88 7.20 -20.75
CA GLY A 60 8.72 6.06 -21.08
C GLY A 60 10.19 6.13 -20.68
N ALA A 61 10.64 7.27 -20.14
CA ALA A 61 12.00 7.40 -19.64
C ALA A 61 12.21 6.57 -18.37
N THR A 62 13.39 5.96 -18.25
CA THR A 62 13.84 5.26 -17.04
C THR A 62 14.69 6.21 -16.20
N SER A 63 14.37 6.32 -14.91
CA SER A 63 15.05 7.24 -14.01
C SER A 63 15.03 6.79 -12.55
N THR A 64 15.64 7.59 -11.69
CA THR A 64 15.54 7.45 -10.24
C THR A 64 14.27 8.10 -9.73
N ALA A 65 13.49 7.39 -8.92
CA ALA A 65 12.40 7.95 -8.13
C ALA A 65 12.89 8.32 -6.74
N THR A 66 12.67 9.57 -6.32
CA THR A 66 12.91 10.04 -4.94
C THR A 66 11.62 9.94 -4.15
N VAL A 67 11.67 9.24 -3.02
CA VAL A 67 10.54 8.95 -2.14
C VAL A 67 10.79 9.66 -0.81
N ALA A 68 9.98 10.66 -0.48
CA ALA A 68 10.07 11.39 0.79
C ALA A 68 8.76 11.22 1.56
N PHE A 69 8.86 10.99 2.87
CA PHE A 69 7.71 10.70 3.72
C PHE A 69 8.04 10.92 5.20
N THR A 70 7.03 11.00 6.06
CA THR A 70 7.19 11.13 7.52
C THR A 70 6.44 9.99 8.22
N THR A 71 7.15 9.18 9.00
CA THR A 71 6.55 8.08 9.79
C THR A 71 6.10 8.56 11.16
N ALA A 72 5.01 7.97 11.66
CA ALA A 72 4.56 8.16 13.05
C ALA A 72 5.30 7.23 14.01
N SER A 73 5.80 6.11 13.51
CA SER A 73 6.47 5.07 14.30
C SER A 73 7.93 4.90 13.86
N GLU A 74 8.74 4.32 14.75
CA GLU A 74 10.12 3.94 14.44
C GLU A 74 10.17 2.80 13.42
N ILE A 75 11.22 2.74 12.61
CA ILE A 75 11.47 1.66 11.66
C ILE A 75 12.61 0.77 12.22
N PRO A 76 12.33 -0.49 12.60
CA PRO A 76 13.33 -1.42 13.11
C PRO A 76 14.52 -1.66 12.16
N ALA A 77 15.64 -2.17 12.69
CA ALA A 77 16.84 -2.53 11.91
C ALA A 77 16.59 -3.53 10.77
N ASN A 78 15.53 -4.33 10.88
CA ASN A 78 15.08 -5.31 9.88
C ASN A 78 13.82 -4.84 9.12
N GLY A 79 13.38 -3.61 9.32
CA GLY A 79 12.16 -3.08 8.71
C GLY A 79 12.28 -2.90 7.20
N THR A 80 11.13 -2.72 6.55
CA THR A 80 11.07 -2.47 5.10
C THR A 80 10.29 -1.22 4.75
N ILE A 81 10.61 -0.62 3.61
CA ILE A 81 9.88 0.48 2.98
C ILE A 81 9.33 -0.05 1.66
N GLN A 82 8.01 -0.20 1.56
CA GLN A 82 7.32 -0.66 0.36
C GLN A 82 6.67 0.52 -0.36
N VAL A 83 6.91 0.61 -1.67
CA VAL A 83 6.32 1.61 -2.55
C VAL A 83 5.59 0.90 -3.68
N THR A 84 4.27 1.06 -3.73
CA THR A 84 3.46 0.58 -4.85
C THR A 84 3.33 1.69 -5.87
N PHE A 85 3.88 1.46 -7.07
CA PHE A 85 3.75 2.38 -8.19
C PHE A 85 2.39 2.20 -8.89
N PRO A 86 1.74 3.29 -9.30
CA PRO A 86 0.46 3.22 -9.99
C PRO A 86 0.60 2.56 -11.37
N THR A 87 -0.52 2.24 -11.99
CA THR A 87 -0.56 1.67 -13.34
C THR A 87 0.18 2.54 -14.34
N GLY A 88 0.81 1.89 -15.33
CA GLY A 88 1.64 2.54 -16.34
C GLY A 88 3.13 2.55 -16.02
N TYR A 89 3.52 2.63 -14.74
CA TYR A 89 4.93 2.47 -14.38
C TYR A 89 5.42 1.05 -14.63
N ASN A 90 6.69 0.94 -15.05
CA ASN A 90 7.38 -0.33 -15.18
C ASN A 90 8.55 -0.39 -14.19
N VAL A 91 8.50 -1.38 -13.30
CA VAL A 91 9.51 -1.64 -12.25
C VAL A 91 10.41 -2.83 -12.58
N SER A 92 10.27 -3.45 -13.76
CA SER A 92 10.93 -4.72 -14.11
C SER A 92 12.46 -4.66 -14.10
N ALA A 93 13.03 -3.46 -14.24
CA ALA A 93 14.48 -3.22 -14.22
C ALA A 93 15.04 -2.95 -12.82
N VAL A 94 14.20 -2.87 -11.78
CA VAL A 94 14.65 -2.72 -10.39
C VAL A 94 15.39 -3.99 -9.96
N ALA A 95 16.64 -3.83 -9.53
CA ALA A 95 17.52 -4.90 -9.09
C ALA A 95 17.95 -4.72 -7.62
N ILE A 96 18.62 -5.73 -7.08
CA ILE A 96 19.29 -5.64 -5.77
C ILE A 96 20.18 -4.38 -5.74
N GLY A 97 20.04 -3.58 -4.68
CA GLY A 97 20.79 -2.34 -4.50
C GLY A 97 20.27 -1.12 -5.27
N SER A 98 19.13 -1.24 -5.98
CA SER A 98 18.50 -0.08 -6.64
C SER A 98 17.87 0.91 -5.65
N GLY A 99 17.58 0.46 -4.43
CA GLY A 99 16.96 1.22 -3.37
C GLY A 99 17.93 1.58 -2.25
N SER A 100 17.89 2.83 -1.79
CA SER A 100 18.66 3.31 -0.65
C SER A 100 17.89 4.37 0.12
N CYS A 101 18.18 4.55 1.40
CA CYS A 101 17.59 5.60 2.24
C CYS A 101 18.68 6.43 2.93
N THR A 102 18.47 7.74 2.97
CA THR A 102 19.32 8.68 3.70
C THR A 102 18.85 8.81 5.14
N GLY A 103 19.78 8.97 6.09
CA GLY A 103 19.47 9.07 7.52
C GLY A 103 19.24 7.74 8.24
N MET A 104 19.17 6.62 7.51
CA MET A 104 19.07 5.26 8.06
C MET A 104 20.44 4.57 8.01
N THR A 105 20.89 3.99 9.12
CA THR A 105 22.16 3.24 9.18
C THR A 105 21.99 1.78 8.71
N GLY A 106 23.11 1.13 8.40
CA GLY A 106 23.15 -0.24 7.89
C GLY A 106 23.11 -0.31 6.36
N THR A 107 22.82 -1.49 5.83
CA THR A 107 22.71 -1.73 4.38
C THR A 107 21.27 -2.06 3.98
N PHE A 108 20.98 -1.89 2.70
CA PHE A 108 19.69 -2.17 2.10
C PHE A 108 19.79 -3.26 1.05
N ASN A 109 18.73 -4.05 0.92
CA ASN A 109 18.46 -4.87 -0.25
C ASN A 109 17.17 -4.38 -0.90
N THR A 110 17.03 -4.58 -2.21
CA THR A 110 15.86 -4.12 -2.96
C THR A 110 15.27 -5.27 -3.74
N THR A 111 13.97 -5.46 -3.58
CA THR A 111 13.20 -6.45 -4.35
C THR A 111 12.05 -5.76 -5.05
N ARG A 112 11.48 -6.44 -6.04
CA ARG A 112 10.33 -5.95 -6.81
C ARG A 112 9.31 -7.05 -7.00
N ASP A 113 8.05 -6.63 -7.10
CA ASP A 113 6.96 -7.38 -7.68
C ASP A 113 6.43 -6.59 -8.89
N ILE A 114 6.43 -7.21 -10.07
CA ILE A 114 6.03 -6.56 -11.32
C ILE A 114 4.51 -6.35 -11.37
N SER A 115 3.73 -7.18 -10.70
CA SER A 115 2.27 -7.10 -10.68
C SER A 115 1.78 -7.43 -9.27
N PRO A 116 1.83 -6.42 -8.37
CA PRO A 116 1.18 -5.13 -8.62
C PRO A 116 2.08 -3.87 -8.69
N ARG A 117 3.36 -3.99 -9.08
CA ARG A 117 4.37 -2.90 -9.16
C ARG A 117 4.83 -2.40 -7.78
N ILE A 118 5.14 -3.33 -6.89
CA ILE A 118 5.68 -3.04 -5.56
C ILE A 118 7.20 -3.06 -5.64
N VAL A 119 7.85 -2.04 -5.09
CA VAL A 119 9.29 -2.07 -4.82
C VAL A 119 9.49 -2.02 -3.31
N THR A 120 10.29 -2.95 -2.79
CA THR A 120 10.58 -3.06 -1.36
C THR A 120 12.05 -2.78 -1.11
N ILE A 121 12.34 -1.78 -0.27
CA ILE A 121 13.67 -1.50 0.28
C ILE A 121 13.72 -2.15 1.67
N ALA A 122 14.47 -3.24 1.81
CA ALA A 122 14.57 -4.00 3.05
C ALA A 122 15.89 -3.70 3.77
N ARG A 123 15.81 -3.29 5.03
CA ARG A 123 16.98 -3.12 5.90
C ARG A 123 17.54 -4.48 6.31
N GLN A 124 18.87 -4.60 6.39
CA GLN A 124 19.56 -5.89 6.56
C GLN A 124 19.93 -6.23 8.01
N SER A 125 19.28 -5.63 9.01
CA SER A 125 19.51 -5.88 10.45
C SER A 125 20.93 -5.57 10.94
N ASN A 126 21.69 -4.78 10.19
CA ASN A 126 23.09 -4.41 10.48
C ASN A 126 23.25 -2.90 10.73
N GLY A 127 22.18 -2.26 11.21
CA GLY A 127 22.14 -0.86 11.63
C GLY A 127 21.21 -0.69 12.81
N GLU A 128 21.00 0.55 13.23
CA GLU A 128 20.18 0.90 14.39
C GLU A 128 18.69 1.03 14.03
N THR A 129 17.80 0.97 15.00
CA THR A 129 16.40 1.40 14.79
C THR A 129 16.39 2.86 14.34
N THR A 130 15.58 3.15 13.30
CA THR A 130 15.41 4.52 12.80
C THR A 130 14.26 5.17 13.54
N ALA A 131 14.50 6.32 14.16
CA ALA A 131 13.46 7.07 14.86
C ALA A 131 12.31 7.47 13.92
N ALA A 132 11.12 7.66 14.49
CA ALA A 132 9.99 8.24 13.78
C ALA A 132 10.35 9.65 13.24
N GLY A 133 9.81 10.00 12.07
CA GLY A 133 10.03 11.32 11.48
C GLY A 133 10.27 11.28 9.98
N ALA A 134 10.87 12.35 9.46
CA ALA A 134 11.10 12.53 8.03
C ALA A 134 12.19 11.59 7.51
N GLN A 135 11.88 10.88 6.44
CA GLN A 135 12.75 9.94 5.76
C GLN A 135 12.80 10.27 4.27
N THR A 136 13.94 9.98 3.63
CA THR A 136 14.08 10.11 2.17
C THR A 136 14.84 8.92 1.62
N CYS A 137 14.23 8.26 0.63
CA CYS A 137 14.79 7.13 -0.07
C CYS A 137 14.82 7.39 -1.58
N THR A 138 15.68 6.66 -2.29
CA THR A 138 15.74 6.68 -3.76
C THR A 138 15.61 5.26 -4.29
N ILE A 139 14.94 5.11 -5.43
CA ILE A 139 14.79 3.85 -6.16
C ILE A 139 15.20 4.10 -7.62
N THR A 140 16.29 3.50 -8.07
CA THR A 140 16.74 3.59 -9.46
C THR A 140 15.98 2.62 -10.37
N ASN A 141 16.10 2.81 -11.68
CA ASN A 141 15.58 1.90 -12.71
C ASN A 141 14.05 1.79 -12.72
N ILE A 142 13.36 2.90 -12.45
CA ILE A 142 11.91 3.03 -12.59
C ILE A 142 11.61 3.66 -13.94
N GLN A 143 10.84 2.98 -14.77
CA GLN A 143 10.37 3.52 -16.05
C GLN A 143 9.00 4.17 -15.89
N ASN A 144 8.89 5.42 -16.32
CA ASN A 144 7.64 6.16 -16.37
C ASN A 144 6.64 5.52 -17.33
N PRO A 145 5.33 5.77 -17.16
CA PRO A 145 4.32 5.43 -18.17
C PRO A 145 4.73 5.86 -19.58
N GLN A 146 4.45 5.00 -20.56
CA GLN A 146 4.74 5.26 -21.98
C GLN A 146 3.83 6.36 -22.57
N VAL A 147 2.79 6.77 -21.84
CA VAL A 147 1.86 7.83 -22.22
C VAL A 147 1.95 9.00 -21.24
N SER A 148 1.82 10.22 -21.75
CA SER A 148 1.73 11.42 -20.93
C SER A 148 0.40 11.52 -20.20
N GLY A 149 0.37 12.26 -19.10
CA GLY A 149 -0.81 12.46 -18.28
C GLY A 149 -0.49 12.36 -16.79
N THR A 150 -1.51 12.58 -15.96
CA THR A 150 -1.36 12.40 -14.51
C THR A 150 -1.53 10.92 -14.15
N THR A 151 -0.60 10.37 -13.38
CA THR A 151 -0.68 8.98 -12.93
C THR A 151 -1.66 8.79 -11.78
N GLY A 152 -1.95 7.55 -11.42
CA GLY A 152 -2.61 7.23 -10.16
C GLY A 152 -1.75 7.58 -8.92
N THR A 153 -2.30 7.34 -7.73
CA THR A 153 -1.59 7.53 -6.46
C THR A 153 -0.57 6.42 -6.21
N TYR A 154 0.48 6.76 -5.47
CA TYR A 154 1.41 5.77 -4.91
C TYR A 154 0.93 5.36 -3.52
N THR A 155 1.18 4.11 -3.15
CA THR A 155 0.98 3.63 -1.77
C THR A 155 2.32 3.40 -1.12
N LEU A 156 2.47 3.84 0.13
CA LEU A 156 3.66 3.63 0.94
C LEU A 156 3.28 2.84 2.19
N ILE A 157 4.08 1.84 2.52
CA ILE A 157 3.94 1.05 3.76
C ILE A 157 5.34 0.84 4.35
N THR A 158 5.49 1.13 5.64
CA THR A 158 6.65 0.66 6.40
C THR A 158 6.26 -0.62 7.13
N THR A 159 7.16 -1.61 7.20
CA THR A 159 6.90 -2.87 7.90
C THR A 159 8.05 -3.26 8.80
N ASP A 160 7.82 -4.20 9.70
CA ASP A 160 8.91 -4.96 10.33
C ASP A 160 9.50 -6.00 9.35
N GLY A 161 10.50 -6.77 9.81
CA GLY A 161 11.11 -7.85 9.02
C GLY A 161 10.19 -9.06 8.76
N SER A 162 9.03 -9.14 9.39
CA SER A 162 7.99 -10.14 9.15
C SER A 162 6.87 -9.61 8.25
N LEU A 163 7.05 -8.42 7.65
CA LEU A 163 6.09 -7.73 6.80
C LEU A 163 4.79 -7.31 7.51
N THR A 164 4.83 -7.18 8.84
CA THR A 164 3.73 -6.57 9.60
C THR A 164 3.77 -5.06 9.38
N SER A 165 2.65 -4.46 8.94
CA SER A 165 2.56 -3.02 8.72
C SER A 165 2.79 -2.23 10.00
N ILE A 166 3.70 -1.26 9.93
CA ILE A 166 4.04 -0.32 10.99
C ILE A 166 3.33 1.01 10.73
N ASP A 167 3.53 1.62 9.56
CA ASP A 167 2.81 2.80 9.11
C ASP A 167 2.37 2.64 7.65
N ASN A 168 1.28 3.31 7.25
CA ASN A 168 0.87 3.38 5.85
C ASN A 168 0.41 4.78 5.43
N GLY A 169 0.52 5.08 4.15
CA GLY A 169 -0.01 6.31 3.56
C GLY A 169 -0.01 6.28 2.04
N THR A 170 -0.40 7.40 1.44
CA THR A 170 -0.41 7.56 -0.02
C THR A 170 0.24 8.86 -0.43
N ALA A 171 0.83 8.86 -1.62
CA ALA A 171 1.32 10.07 -2.28
C ALA A 171 0.48 10.33 -3.53
N SER A 172 0.29 11.61 -3.87
CA SER A 172 -0.39 12.04 -5.10
C SER A 172 0.33 11.52 -6.35
N GLY A 173 -0.42 11.36 -7.44
CA GLY A 173 0.15 11.00 -8.73
C GLY A 173 1.04 12.09 -9.33
N THR A 174 1.86 11.68 -10.31
CA THR A 174 2.81 12.56 -10.99
C THR A 174 2.30 12.93 -12.37
N ALA A 175 2.49 14.17 -12.79
CA ALA A 175 2.21 14.61 -14.17
C ALA A 175 3.38 14.24 -15.10
N ILE A 176 3.16 13.27 -15.97
CA ILE A 176 4.11 12.81 -16.99
C ILE A 176 3.95 13.63 -18.26
N THR A 177 5.05 14.17 -18.79
CA THR A 177 5.10 14.94 -20.03
C THR A 177 5.33 14.04 -21.23
N ALA A 178 4.86 14.46 -22.41
CA ALA A 178 5.08 13.72 -23.64
C ALA A 178 6.58 13.59 -23.96
N GLY A 179 6.94 12.48 -24.61
CA GLY A 179 8.24 12.33 -25.25
C GLY A 179 8.38 13.29 -26.43
N ALA A 180 9.60 13.77 -26.69
CA ALA A 180 9.85 14.61 -27.85
C ALA A 180 9.74 13.79 -29.15
N LEU A 181 9.21 14.42 -30.20
CA LEU A 181 9.41 13.94 -31.56
C LEU A 181 10.77 14.40 -32.06
N THR A 182 11.48 13.54 -32.77
CA THR A 182 12.76 13.88 -33.40
C THR A 182 12.67 13.71 -34.92
N VAL A 183 13.58 14.32 -35.67
CA VAL A 183 13.63 14.21 -37.15
C VAL A 183 12.29 14.61 -37.79
N THR A 184 11.65 15.65 -37.25
CA THR A 184 10.34 16.13 -37.72
C THR A 184 10.52 16.91 -39.02
N ASN A 185 9.80 16.52 -40.06
CA ASN A 185 9.76 17.20 -41.36
C ASN A 185 8.36 17.10 -41.96
N VAL A 186 7.93 18.17 -42.63
CA VAL A 186 6.65 18.26 -43.35
C VAL A 186 6.95 18.91 -44.68
N GLU A 187 6.99 18.12 -45.76
CA GLU A 187 7.45 18.58 -47.08
C GLU A 187 6.35 18.41 -48.13
N PRO A 188 5.86 19.48 -48.77
CA PRO A 188 5.00 19.40 -49.93
C PRO A 188 5.74 18.82 -51.14
N ALA A 189 5.08 17.95 -51.92
CA ALA A 189 5.66 17.43 -53.16
C ALA A 189 5.80 18.51 -54.25
N SER A 190 5.04 19.60 -54.18
CA SER A 190 5.15 20.77 -55.07
C SER A 190 5.29 22.04 -54.26
N LEU A 191 6.27 22.88 -54.64
CA LEU A 191 6.48 24.21 -54.06
C LEU A 191 5.85 25.34 -54.91
N VAL A 192 5.06 24.97 -55.93
CA VAL A 192 4.36 25.94 -56.79
C VAL A 192 3.10 26.43 -56.07
N ALA A 193 2.97 27.75 -55.92
CA ALA A 193 1.82 28.36 -55.28
C ALA A 193 0.50 27.97 -55.97
N GLY A 194 -0.50 27.55 -55.17
CA GLY A 194 -1.81 27.12 -55.66
C GLY A 194 -1.85 25.70 -56.24
N ALA A 195 -0.73 24.97 -56.29
CA ALA A 195 -0.72 23.58 -56.70
C ALA A 195 -1.37 22.67 -55.64
N SER A 196 -2.19 21.73 -56.09
CA SER A 196 -2.64 20.61 -55.26
C SER A 196 -1.59 19.50 -55.30
N SER A 197 -0.99 19.18 -54.16
CA SER A 197 0.00 18.12 -54.06
C SER A 197 -0.16 17.32 -52.76
N THR A 198 0.48 16.16 -52.71
CA THR A 198 0.66 15.43 -51.45
C THR A 198 1.68 16.15 -50.57
N VAL A 199 1.60 15.87 -49.26
CA VAL A 199 2.59 16.29 -48.27
C VAL A 199 3.14 15.05 -47.61
N THR A 200 4.46 14.94 -47.53
CA THR A 200 5.14 13.87 -46.80
C THR A 200 5.49 14.36 -45.40
N VAL A 201 5.01 13.64 -44.39
CA VAL A 201 5.27 13.92 -42.98
C VAL A 201 6.16 12.81 -42.44
N THR A 202 7.33 13.18 -41.92
CA THR A 202 8.26 12.24 -41.30
C THR A 202 8.63 12.71 -39.91
N PHE A 203 8.68 11.79 -38.97
CA PHE A 203 9.14 12.02 -37.61
C PHE A 203 9.53 10.68 -37.00
N THR A 204 10.28 10.73 -35.92
CA THR A 204 10.61 9.58 -35.07
C THR A 204 9.99 9.81 -33.70
N THR A 205 9.34 8.80 -33.16
CA THR A 205 8.79 8.82 -31.81
C THR A 205 9.75 8.13 -30.85
N THR A 206 9.88 8.66 -29.62
CA THR A 206 10.58 7.93 -28.54
C THR A 206 9.73 6.78 -28.01
N ASN A 207 8.41 6.97 -27.92
CA ASN A 207 7.46 5.96 -27.45
C ASN A 207 6.62 5.42 -28.61
N PRO A 208 6.10 4.19 -28.53
CA PRO A 208 5.17 3.66 -29.51
C PRO A 208 3.92 4.52 -29.62
N ILE A 209 3.41 4.70 -30.84
CA ILE A 209 2.08 5.29 -31.06
C ILE A 209 1.04 4.19 -30.78
N PRO A 210 0.08 4.39 -29.86
CA PRO A 210 -1.01 3.44 -29.65
C PRO A 210 -1.81 3.22 -30.95
N ALA A 211 -2.46 2.07 -31.10
CA ALA A 211 -3.30 1.79 -32.28
C ALA A 211 -4.46 2.79 -32.46
N THR A 212 -4.89 3.42 -31.37
CA THR A 212 -5.90 4.49 -31.35
C THR A 212 -5.29 5.91 -31.31
N GLY A 213 -3.97 6.02 -31.44
CA GLY A 213 -3.26 7.29 -31.45
C GLY A 213 -3.49 8.05 -32.75
N ASN A 214 -3.52 9.38 -32.65
CA ASN A 214 -3.68 10.28 -33.79
C ASN A 214 -2.38 11.03 -34.09
N ILE A 215 -2.14 11.33 -35.36
CA ILE A 215 -1.06 12.21 -35.80
C ILE A 215 -1.72 13.53 -36.22
N ASN A 216 -1.50 14.58 -35.44
CA ASN A 216 -2.04 15.90 -35.73
C ASN A 216 -0.99 16.75 -36.43
N VAL A 217 -1.28 17.16 -37.67
CA VAL A 217 -0.44 18.06 -38.45
C VAL A 217 -1.17 19.37 -38.61
N THR A 218 -0.55 20.47 -38.18
CA THR A 218 -1.13 21.82 -38.32
C THR A 218 -0.41 22.55 -39.44
N PHE A 219 -1.13 22.89 -40.50
CA PHE A 219 -0.60 23.70 -41.59
C PHE A 219 -0.79 25.20 -41.30
N PRO A 220 0.20 26.05 -41.64
CA PRO A 220 0.05 27.50 -41.50
C PRO A 220 -1.08 28.09 -42.35
N SER A 221 -1.49 29.32 -42.02
CA SER A 221 -2.41 30.09 -42.87
C SER A 221 -1.85 30.22 -44.30
N GLY A 222 -2.67 29.92 -45.30
CA GLY A 222 -2.29 29.93 -46.73
C GLY A 222 -2.28 28.54 -47.38
N PHE A 223 -2.29 27.47 -46.57
CA PHE A 223 -2.57 26.11 -47.05
C PHE A 223 -4.07 25.81 -47.00
N THR A 224 -4.57 25.11 -48.02
CA THR A 224 -5.92 24.55 -48.03
C THR A 224 -5.79 23.04 -47.92
N VAL A 225 -6.37 22.44 -46.88
CA VAL A 225 -6.42 20.98 -46.72
C VAL A 225 -7.76 20.49 -47.25
N SER A 226 -7.78 19.95 -48.47
CA SER A 226 -8.97 19.38 -49.09
C SER A 226 -8.79 17.88 -49.32
N GLY A 227 -9.79 17.07 -48.97
CA GLY A 227 -9.78 15.64 -49.27
C GLY A 227 -8.96 14.75 -48.33
N ALA A 228 -8.57 15.26 -47.15
CA ALA A 228 -8.06 14.40 -46.08
C ALA A 228 -9.23 13.53 -45.57
N GLY A 229 -9.31 12.28 -46.02
CA GLY A 229 -10.27 11.30 -45.52
C GLY A 229 -10.05 11.08 -44.01
N THR A 230 -11.16 10.98 -43.28
CA THR A 230 -11.20 10.66 -41.84
C THR A 230 -10.70 9.25 -41.55
#